data_AF-A0A661S8X0-F1
#
_entry.id   AF-A0A661S8X0-F1
#
_cell.length_a   1.000
_cell.length_b   1.000
_cell.length_c   1.000
_cell.angle_alpha   90.00
_cell.angle_beta   90.00
_cell.angle_gamma   90.00
#
_symmetry.space_group_name_H-M   'P 1'
#
loop_
_entity.id
_entity.type
_entity.pdbx_description
1 polymer ?
#
loop_
_entity_poly.entity_id
_entity_poly.type
_entity_poly.pdbx_seq_one_letter_code
_entity_poly.pdbx_strand_id
1 'polypeptide(L)'
;MKYKKITYALIIICILIYSGSSIPELGRERLIFYEELKKSGVTNPTDLVLTHFSHIGNLNVEGEILYVLDVREIIPAMAAPRGLNKIVVFNRSFELLHVIRYVNERPLRCDGNTLLLFGYLDIRLANGVEGNLLIFSNKGKEISVDRIEWSELLPNMRLERRKLR
;
A
#
# COMPACT_ATOMS: atom_id res chain seq x y z
N MET A 1 21.88 -52.37 -19.43
CA MET A 1 22.36 -51.25 -18.57
C MET A 1 22.13 -49.83 -19.12
N LYS A 2 21.65 -49.62 -20.37
CA LYS A 2 21.41 -48.26 -20.93
C LYS A 2 20.12 -47.57 -20.46
N TYR A 3 19.11 -48.33 -20.03
CA TYR A 3 17.79 -47.78 -19.66
C TYR A 3 17.75 -47.06 -18.31
N LYS A 4 18.64 -47.37 -17.35
CA LYS A 4 18.65 -46.70 -16.04
C LYS A 4 19.04 -45.22 -16.11
N LYS A 5 19.90 -44.82 -17.06
CA LYS A 5 20.34 -43.40 -17.18
C LYS A 5 19.24 -42.47 -17.68
N ILE A 6 18.31 -42.97 -18.50
CA ILE A 6 17.19 -42.19 -19.06
C ILE A 6 16.15 -41.91 -17.96
N THR A 7 15.94 -42.84 -17.04
CA THR A 7 14.98 -42.68 -15.94
C THR A 7 15.40 -41.58 -14.96
N TYR A 8 16.68 -41.50 -14.60
CA TYR A 8 17.17 -40.43 -13.70
C TYR A 8 17.06 -39.04 -14.33
N ALA A 9 17.28 -38.90 -15.64
CA ALA A 9 17.15 -37.62 -16.33
C ALA A 9 15.71 -37.09 -16.32
N LEU A 10 14.72 -37.97 -16.53
CA LEU A 10 13.30 -37.60 -16.48
C LEU A 10 12.83 -37.20 -15.07
N ILE A 11 13.34 -37.87 -14.03
CA ILE A 11 12.99 -37.53 -12.64
C ILE A 11 13.54 -36.15 -12.27
N ILE A 12 14.77 -35.80 -12.67
CA ILE A 12 15.37 -34.48 -12.41
C ILE A 12 14.59 -33.37 -13.13
N ILE A 13 14.18 -33.60 -14.38
CA ILE A 13 13.37 -32.64 -15.15
C ILE A 13 12.00 -32.43 -14.48
N CYS A 14 11.33 -33.50 -14.03
CA CYS A 14 10.06 -33.38 -13.31
C CYS A 14 10.18 -32.63 -11.98
N ILE A 15 11.26 -32.81 -11.22
CA ILE A 15 11.50 -32.08 -9.96
C ILE A 15 11.73 -30.58 -10.22
N LEU A 16 12.44 -30.21 -11.30
CA LEU A 16 12.65 -28.81 -11.67
C LEU A 16 11.35 -28.13 -12.12
N ILE A 17 10.45 -28.85 -12.79
CA ILE A 17 9.14 -28.32 -13.20
C ILE A 17 8.19 -28.19 -11.99
N TYR A 18 8.22 -29.13 -11.04
CA TYR A 18 7.38 -29.08 -9.84
C TYR A 18 7.83 -28.06 -8.78
N SER A 19 9.07 -27.58 -8.85
CA SER A 19 9.58 -26.55 -7.92
C SER A 19 9.10 -25.13 -8.25
N GLY A 20 8.38 -24.95 -9.37
CA GLY A 20 7.69 -23.72 -9.74
C GLY A 20 6.42 -23.47 -8.94
N SER A 21 6.38 -23.89 -7.67
CA SER A 21 5.32 -23.55 -6.73
C SER A 21 5.25 -22.02 -6.62
N SER A 22 4.26 -21.44 -7.30
CA SER A 22 3.91 -20.04 -7.24
C SER A 22 3.62 -19.67 -5.78
N ILE A 23 4.62 -19.11 -5.10
CA ILE A 23 4.36 -18.30 -3.91
C ILE A 23 3.32 -17.28 -4.36
N PRO A 24 2.14 -17.19 -3.71
CA PRO A 24 1.08 -16.29 -4.14
C PRO A 24 1.67 -14.88 -4.31
N GLU A 25 1.51 -14.27 -5.49
CA GLU A 25 2.15 -12.99 -5.88
C GLU A 25 1.97 -11.90 -4.81
N LEU A 26 0.81 -11.89 -4.16
CA LEU A 26 0.45 -10.97 -3.08
C LEU A 26 1.42 -10.98 -1.88
N GLY A 27 2.06 -12.12 -1.61
CA GLY A 27 3.05 -12.24 -0.54
C GLY A 27 4.40 -11.61 -0.88
N ARG A 28 4.78 -11.64 -2.16
CA ARG A 28 6.06 -11.07 -2.62
C ARG A 28 6.03 -9.55 -2.63
N GLU A 29 4.93 -8.95 -3.07
CA GLU A 29 4.78 -7.49 -3.11
C GLU A 29 4.88 -6.87 -1.70
N ARG A 30 4.22 -7.47 -0.70
CA ARG A 30 4.32 -7.00 0.69
C ARG A 30 5.75 -7.02 1.23
N LEU A 31 6.53 -8.04 0.87
CA LEU A 31 7.94 -8.12 1.27
C LEU A 31 8.76 -7.03 0.58
N ILE A 32 8.57 -6.80 -0.72
CA ILE A 32 9.26 -5.74 -1.45
C ILE A 32 8.93 -4.38 -0.84
N PHE A 33 7.66 -4.07 -0.63
CA PHE A 33 7.24 -2.82 0.01
C PHE A 33 7.85 -2.63 1.40
N TYR A 34 7.92 -3.69 2.20
CA TYR A 34 8.52 -3.63 3.53
C TYR A 34 10.03 -3.34 3.49
N GLU A 35 10.76 -3.98 2.56
CA GLU A 35 12.18 -3.72 2.36
C GLU A 35 12.45 -2.31 1.83
N GLU A 36 11.67 -1.84 0.87
CA GLU A 36 11.80 -0.48 0.32
C GLU A 36 11.40 0.59 1.35
N LEU A 37 10.39 0.32 2.18
CA LEU A 37 10.04 1.18 3.31
C LEU A 37 11.21 1.35 4.28
N LYS A 38 11.93 0.26 4.61
CA LYS A 38 13.13 0.32 5.46
C LYS A 38 14.26 1.11 4.80
N LYS A 39 14.55 0.85 3.52
CA LYS A 39 15.62 1.52 2.78
C LYS A 39 15.39 3.02 2.61
N SER A 40 14.13 3.41 2.42
CA SER A 40 13.76 4.82 2.21
C SER A 40 13.95 5.72 3.44
N GLY A 41 14.24 5.15 4.62
CA GLY A 41 14.38 5.90 5.87
C GLY A 41 13.06 6.49 6.39
N VAL A 42 11.92 6.08 5.82
CA VAL A 42 10.60 6.54 6.26
C VAL A 42 10.29 6.04 7.67
N THR A 43 10.73 4.82 8.02
CA THR A 43 10.61 4.25 9.36
C THR A 43 11.82 4.61 10.23
N ASN A 44 11.60 4.82 11.53
CA ASN A 44 12.68 5.00 12.51
C ASN A 44 12.71 3.79 13.48
N PRO A 45 13.41 2.70 13.12
CA PRO A 45 13.42 1.48 13.94
C PRO A 45 14.24 1.62 15.24
N THR A 46 15.01 2.70 15.41
CA THR A 46 15.81 2.93 16.62
C THR A 46 14.92 3.32 17.80
N ASP A 47 13.96 4.21 17.55
CA ASP A 47 13.10 4.78 18.59
C ASP A 47 11.65 4.29 18.51
N LEU A 48 11.25 3.73 17.37
CA LEU A 48 9.86 3.35 17.11
C LEU A 48 9.75 1.88 16.68
N VAL A 49 8.58 1.32 17.00
CA VAL A 49 8.19 -0.03 16.58
C VAL A 49 7.09 0.07 15.53
N LEU A 50 7.32 -0.53 14.36
CA LEU A 50 6.30 -0.68 13.33
C LEU A 50 5.20 -1.63 13.83
N THR A 51 3.98 -1.12 13.95
CA THR A 51 2.81 -1.86 14.46
C THR A 51 1.72 -2.07 13.44
N HIS A 52 1.70 -1.27 12.37
CA HIS A 52 0.79 -1.46 11.26
C HIS A 52 1.52 -1.24 9.94
N PHE A 53 1.26 -2.14 9.00
CA PHE A 53 1.73 -2.08 7.63
C PHE A 53 0.72 -2.76 6.71
N SER A 54 0.02 -1.96 5.93
CA SER A 54 -1.00 -2.46 5.00
C SER A 54 -0.86 -1.80 3.65
N HIS A 55 -1.01 -2.60 2.59
CA HIS A 55 -1.21 -2.07 1.24
C HIS A 55 -2.70 -1.76 1.09
N ILE A 56 -3.03 -0.49 0.84
CA ILE A 56 -4.41 -0.02 0.73
C ILE A 56 -4.96 -0.29 -0.67
N GLY A 57 -4.12 -0.06 -1.68
CA GLY A 57 -4.48 -0.27 -3.07
C GLY A 57 -3.51 0.42 -4.02
N ASN A 58 -3.94 0.47 -5.28
CA ASN A 58 -3.17 1.05 -6.36
C ASN A 58 -3.92 2.25 -6.93
N LEU A 59 -3.20 3.35 -7.17
CA LEU A 59 -3.68 4.47 -7.96
C LEU A 59 -3.24 4.29 -9.41
N ASN A 60 -4.08 4.71 -10.34
CA ASN A 60 -3.74 4.83 -11.76
C ASN A 60 -3.73 6.32 -12.13
N VAL A 61 -2.53 6.88 -12.31
CA VAL A 61 -2.33 8.31 -12.56
C VAL A 61 -1.62 8.45 -13.90
N GLU A 62 -2.35 8.87 -14.93
CA GLU A 62 -1.78 9.11 -16.27
C GLU A 62 -1.05 7.88 -16.86
N GLY A 63 -1.55 6.68 -16.56
CA GLY A 63 -0.96 5.41 -16.98
C GLY A 63 0.14 4.87 -16.06
N GLU A 64 0.54 5.61 -15.04
CA GLU A 64 1.45 5.14 -13.99
C GLU A 64 0.68 4.47 -12.85
N ILE A 65 1.24 3.37 -12.35
CA ILE A 65 0.73 2.68 -11.17
C ILE A 65 1.48 3.19 -9.96
N LEU A 66 0.73 3.69 -8.97
CA LEU A 66 1.26 4.07 -7.67
C LEU A 66 0.74 3.13 -6.59
N TYR A 67 1.61 2.70 -5.69
CA TYR A 67 1.27 1.84 -4.57
C TYR A 67 1.08 2.67 -3.31
N VAL A 68 -0.07 2.53 -2.66
CA VAL A 68 -0.41 3.28 -1.45
C VAL A 68 -0.38 2.36 -0.24
N LEU A 69 0.46 2.71 0.74
CA LEU A 69 0.62 1.96 1.98
C LEU A 69 0.17 2.79 3.18
N ASP A 70 -0.46 2.14 4.16
CA ASP A 70 -0.71 2.68 5.49
C ASP A 70 0.31 2.10 6.47
N VAL A 71 1.02 2.99 7.16
CA VAL A 71 2.15 2.69 8.02
C VAL A 71 1.94 3.33 9.39
N ARG A 72 2.03 2.54 10.45
CA ARG A 72 1.98 3.03 11.83
C ARG A 72 3.17 2.56 12.64
N GLU A 73 3.83 3.52 13.24
CA GLU A 73 4.91 3.30 14.20
C GLU A 73 4.49 3.82 15.57
N ILE A 74 4.93 3.18 16.65
CA ILE A 74 4.69 3.65 18.02
C ILE A 74 5.99 3.79 18.80
N ILE A 75 6.03 4.73 19.74
CA ILE A 75 7.11 4.82 20.72
C ILE A 75 6.87 3.73 21.78
N PRO A 76 7.77 2.75 21.94
CA PRO A 76 7.64 1.73 22.98
C PRO A 76 7.77 2.37 24.38
N ALA A 77 7.27 1.69 25.41
CA ALA A 77 7.39 2.08 26.83
C ALA A 77 6.65 3.37 27.26
N MET A 78 5.79 3.96 26.43
CA MET A 78 4.85 5.00 26.86
C MET A 78 3.57 4.39 27.44
N ALA A 79 3.08 4.90 28.59
CA ALA A 79 1.82 4.46 29.20
C ALA A 79 0.59 4.72 28.30
N ALA A 80 0.66 5.74 27.43
CA ALA A 80 -0.27 6.00 26.36
C ALA A 80 0.53 6.07 25.04
N PRO A 81 0.56 4.98 24.24
CA PRO A 81 1.40 4.91 23.04
C PRO A 81 1.08 6.03 22.06
N ARG A 82 2.03 6.97 21.91
CA ARG A 82 1.99 7.93 20.81
C ARG A 82 2.57 7.26 19.58
N GLY A 83 1.88 7.42 18.46
CA GLY A 83 2.31 6.85 17.20
C GLY A 83 2.49 7.90 16.12
N LEU A 84 3.28 7.53 15.12
CA LEU A 84 3.37 8.24 13.85
C LEU A 84 2.60 7.42 12.82
N ASN A 85 1.51 7.97 12.33
CA ASN A 85 0.76 7.37 11.22
C ASN A 85 1.16 8.08 9.91
N LYS A 86 1.39 7.29 8.87
CA LYS A 86 1.87 7.77 7.58
C LYS A 86 1.16 7.02 6.46
N ILE A 87 0.75 7.75 5.43
CA ILE A 87 0.45 7.19 4.13
C ILE A 87 1.74 7.31 3.31
N VAL A 88 2.19 6.20 2.74
CA VAL A 88 3.41 6.13 1.94
C VAL A 88 3.03 5.78 0.52
N VAL A 89 3.53 6.56 -0.45
CA VAL A 89 3.21 6.35 -1.87
C VAL A 89 4.50 6.03 -2.62
N PHE A 90 4.51 4.87 -3.28
CA PHE A 90 5.60 4.43 -4.14
C PHE A 90 5.15 4.43 -5.61
N ASN A 91 6.08 4.64 -6.54
CA ASN A 91 5.81 4.40 -7.97
C ASN A 91 5.97 2.90 -8.32
N ARG A 92 5.77 2.55 -9.60
CA ARG A 92 5.92 1.17 -10.10
C ARG A 92 7.32 0.57 -9.90
N SER A 93 8.35 1.42 -9.88
CA SER A 93 9.74 1.05 -9.61
C SER A 93 10.07 0.99 -8.12
N PHE A 94 9.07 1.13 -7.24
CA PHE A 94 9.19 1.21 -5.79
C PHE A 94 10.00 2.40 -5.29
N GLU A 95 10.10 3.47 -6.08
CA GLU A 95 10.70 4.74 -5.63
C GLU A 95 9.67 5.50 -4.79
N LEU A 96 10.12 6.02 -3.65
CA LEU A 96 9.27 6.79 -2.73
C LEU A 96 8.90 8.14 -3.38
N LEU A 97 7.60 8.38 -3.53
CA LEU A 97 7.07 9.65 -4.03
C LEU A 97 6.61 10.56 -2.89
N HIS A 98 5.82 10.02 -1.95
CA HIS A 98 5.21 10.81 -0.88
C HIS A 98 5.22 10.12 0.47
N VAL A 99 5.30 10.93 1.53
CA VAL A 99 5.08 10.54 2.92
C VAL A 99 4.11 11.54 3.53
N ILE A 100 2.85 11.12 3.71
CA ILE A 100 1.77 11.99 4.20
C ILE A 100 1.48 11.59 5.64
N ARG A 101 1.77 12.48 6.58
CA ARG A 101 1.50 12.24 8.00
C ARG A 101 0.04 12.57 8.31
N TYR A 102 -0.59 11.75 9.13
CA TYR A 102 -1.97 11.96 9.56
C TYR A 102 -2.14 11.62 11.05
N VAL A 103 -3.20 12.12 11.66
CA VAL A 103 -3.53 11.83 13.07
C VAL A 103 -4.64 10.80 13.13
N ASN A 104 -5.80 11.13 12.54
CA ASN A 104 -6.99 10.27 12.56
C ASN A 104 -7.44 9.83 11.17
N GLU A 105 -6.84 10.38 10.11
CA GLU A 105 -7.38 10.38 8.76
C GLU A 105 -6.98 9.18 7.92
N ARG A 106 -7.38 7.99 8.39
CA ARG A 106 -6.92 6.72 7.81
C ARG A 106 -7.30 6.57 6.34
N PRO A 107 -6.41 6.04 5.49
CA PRO A 107 -6.75 5.74 4.11
C PRO A 107 -7.80 4.63 4.04
N LEU A 108 -8.84 4.83 3.23
CA LEU A 108 -9.94 3.90 3.07
C LEU A 108 -9.81 3.09 1.79
N ARG A 109 -9.63 3.76 0.65
CA ARG A 109 -9.54 3.10 -0.66
C ARG A 109 -8.90 4.00 -1.71
N CYS A 110 -8.28 3.37 -2.70
CA CYS A 110 -7.85 4.01 -3.94
C CYS A 110 -8.94 3.86 -5.01
N ASP A 111 -9.21 4.92 -5.77
CA ASP A 111 -10.14 4.92 -6.91
C ASP A 111 -9.60 5.82 -8.03
N GLY A 112 -9.20 5.21 -9.15
CA GLY A 112 -8.52 5.93 -10.23
C GLY A 112 -7.25 6.63 -9.74
N ASN A 113 -7.19 7.95 -9.87
CA ASN A 113 -6.09 8.78 -9.37
C ASN A 113 -6.36 9.39 -7.99
N THR A 114 -7.36 8.88 -7.24
CA THR A 114 -7.78 9.44 -5.96
C THR A 114 -7.61 8.47 -4.80
N LEU A 115 -7.22 9.00 -3.64
CA LEU A 115 -7.18 8.29 -2.36
C LEU A 115 -8.21 8.92 -1.42
N LEU A 116 -9.20 8.12 -1.03
CA LEU A 116 -10.21 8.53 -0.05
C LEU A 116 -9.71 8.22 1.36
N LEU A 117 -9.87 9.19 2.26
CA LEU A 117 -9.51 9.11 3.67
C LEU A 117 -10.77 9.10 4.56
N PHE A 118 -10.63 8.54 5.76
CA PHE A 118 -11.62 8.62 6.81
C PHE A 118 -11.47 9.93 7.57
N GLY A 119 -12.43 10.85 7.49
CA GLY A 119 -12.31 12.16 8.12
C GLY A 119 -11.44 13.13 7.31
N TYR A 120 -11.31 14.37 7.79
CA TYR A 120 -10.69 15.46 7.03
C TYR A 120 -9.25 15.68 7.45
N LEU A 121 -8.34 15.53 6.50
CA LEU A 121 -6.92 15.73 6.69
C LEU A 121 -6.63 17.23 6.70
N ASP A 122 -6.24 17.76 7.87
CA ASP A 122 -5.66 19.10 8.00
C ASP A 122 -4.20 19.05 7.49
N ILE A 123 -4.04 19.19 6.17
CA ILE A 123 -2.72 19.38 5.57
C ILE A 123 -2.35 20.85 5.68
N ARG A 124 -1.83 21.26 6.84
CA ARG A 124 -1.14 22.56 6.98
C ARG A 124 0.02 22.76 6.00
N LEU A 125 0.47 21.69 5.32
CA LEU A 125 1.52 21.68 4.30
C LEU A 125 1.03 22.09 2.90
N ALA A 126 -0.28 22.17 2.65
CA ALA A 126 -0.86 22.48 1.33
C ALA A 126 -1.78 23.71 1.40
N ASN A 127 -1.23 24.84 1.83
CA ASN A 127 -1.92 26.14 1.88
C ASN A 127 -3.17 26.20 2.78
N GLY A 128 -3.29 25.31 3.76
CA GLY A 128 -4.42 25.31 4.71
C GLY A 128 -5.71 24.72 4.15
N VAL A 129 -5.62 23.91 3.08
CA VAL A 129 -6.77 23.19 2.53
C VAL A 129 -7.01 21.92 3.35
N GLU A 130 -8.19 21.81 3.93
CA GLU A 130 -8.67 20.60 4.62
C GLU A 130 -9.53 19.76 3.68
N GLY A 131 -9.33 18.44 3.69
CA GLY A 131 -10.13 17.55 2.86
C GLY A 131 -9.86 16.07 3.11
N ASN A 132 -10.72 15.21 2.58
CA ASN A 132 -10.67 13.77 2.75
C ASN A 132 -10.44 13.03 1.43
N LEU A 133 -10.25 13.76 0.33
CA LEU A 133 -9.96 13.21 -0.98
C LEU A 133 -8.61 13.75 -1.45
N LEU A 134 -7.62 12.87 -1.58
CA LEU A 134 -6.33 13.23 -2.16
C LEU A 134 -6.35 12.87 -3.64
N ILE A 135 -6.09 13.84 -4.51
CA ILE A 135 -6.09 13.67 -5.95
C ILE A 135 -4.65 13.78 -6.44
N PHE A 136 -4.19 12.75 -7.13
CA PHE A 136 -2.82 12.65 -7.63
C PHE A 136 -2.78 13.05 -9.11
N SER A 137 -1.77 13.84 -9.48
CA SER A 137 -1.53 14.31 -10.85
C SER A 137 -0.03 14.27 -11.17
N ASN A 138 0.33 14.55 -12.44
CA ASN A 138 1.72 14.64 -12.87
C ASN A 138 2.50 13.37 -12.50
N LYS A 139 1.98 12.22 -12.93
CA LYS A 139 2.51 10.89 -12.60
C LYS A 139 2.67 10.63 -11.09
N GLY A 140 1.82 11.23 -10.28
CA GLY A 140 1.84 11.10 -8.83
C GLY A 140 2.82 12.02 -8.11
N LYS A 141 3.48 12.96 -8.79
CA LYS A 141 4.40 13.91 -8.15
C LYS A 141 3.67 15.04 -7.42
N GLU A 142 2.43 15.32 -7.83
CA GLU A 142 1.60 16.36 -7.24
C GLU A 142 0.40 15.74 -6.54
N ILE A 143 0.01 16.36 -5.42
CA ILE A 143 -1.18 16.01 -4.66
C ILE A 143 -1.99 17.30 -4.47
N SER A 144 -3.25 17.28 -4.91
CA SER A 144 -4.25 18.25 -4.47
C SER A 144 -5.20 17.60 -3.47
N VAL A 145 -5.82 18.44 -2.64
CA VAL A 145 -6.74 18.04 -1.60
C VAL A 145 -8.12 18.59 -1.96
N ASP A 146 -9.12 17.72 -1.91
CA ASP A 146 -10.52 18.09 -2.06
C ASP A 146 -11.36 17.50 -0.92
N ARG A 147 -12.58 18.01 -0.78
CA ARG A 147 -13.53 17.60 0.22
C ARG A 147 -14.72 16.91 -0.45
N ILE A 148 -14.97 15.67 -0.05
CA ILE A 148 -16.17 14.94 -0.43
C ILE A 148 -17.00 14.64 0.81
N GLU A 149 -18.29 14.99 0.76
CA GLU A 149 -19.22 14.68 1.85
C GLU A 149 -19.60 13.20 1.83
N TRP A 150 -19.83 12.61 3.01
CA TRP A 150 -20.22 11.19 3.12
C TRP A 150 -21.48 10.84 2.32
N SER A 151 -22.40 11.80 2.19
CA SER A 151 -23.63 11.63 1.41
C SER A 151 -23.38 11.40 -0.08
N GLU A 152 -22.26 11.92 -0.62
CA GLU A 152 -21.87 11.80 -2.03
C GLU A 152 -21.19 10.46 -2.33
N LEU A 153 -20.69 9.76 -1.31
CA LEU A 153 -20.07 8.44 -1.44
C LEU A 153 -21.12 7.31 -1.54
N LEU A 154 -22.32 7.51 -0.99
CA LEU A 154 -23.37 6.48 -0.89
C LEU A 154 -24.00 6.04 -2.21
N PRO A 155 -24.26 6.90 -3.22
CA PRO A 155 -24.94 6.49 -4.47
C PRO A 155 -24.16 5.42 -5.25
N ASN A 156 -22.83 5.44 -5.16
CA ASN A 156 -21.93 4.53 -5.86
C ASN A 156 -21.53 3.30 -5.02
N MET A 157 -21.88 3.27 -3.72
CA MET A 157 -21.73 2.09 -2.85
C MET A 157 -22.98 1.20 -2.86
N ARG A 158 -23.73 1.18 -3.96
CA ARG A 158 -24.84 0.23 -4.16
C ARG A 158 -24.26 -1.18 -4.13
N LEU A 159 -24.24 -1.74 -2.93
CA LEU A 159 -23.77 -3.06 -2.56
C LEU A 159 -24.15 -4.03 -3.67
N GLU A 160 -23.16 -4.52 -4.42
CA GLU A 160 -23.25 -5.86 -4.97
C GLU A 160 -23.45 -6.78 -3.76
N ARG A 161 -24.69 -6.97 -3.34
CA ARG A 161 -25.07 -8.02 -2.41
C ARG A 161 -24.81 -9.33 -3.15
N ARG A 162 -23.55 -9.76 -3.19
CA ARG A 162 -23.21 -11.13 -3.52
C ARG A 162 -23.94 -11.96 -2.47
N LYS A 163 -25.00 -12.63 -2.91
CA LYS A 163 -25.67 -13.65 -2.10
C LYS A 163 -24.57 -14.63 -1.71
N LEU A 164 -24.20 -14.63 -0.44
CA LEU A 164 -23.39 -15.70 0.14
C LEU A 164 -24.19 -16.99 -0.12
N ARG A 165 -23.64 -17.88 -0.95
CA ARG A 165 -24.15 -19.24 -1.14
C ARG A 165 -23.52 -20.14 -0.10
#